data_AF-A0A4U1CXI1-F1
#
_entry.id   AF-A0A4U1CXI1-F1
#
_cell.length_a   1.000
_cell.length_b   1.000
_cell.length_c   1.000
_cell.angle_alpha   90.00
_cell.angle_beta   90.00
_cell.angle_gamma   90.00
#
_symmetry.space_group_name_H-M   'P 1'
#
loop_
_entity.id
_entity.type
_entity.pdbx_description
1 polymer ?
#
loop_
_entity_poly.entity_id
_entity_poly.type
_entity_poly.pdbx_seq_one_letter_code
_entity_poly.pdbx_strand_id
1 'polypeptide(L)'
;MNLKETLEMLNKVLGDNADLIRNEESTKQFLILPLLRGLGYDTYSPQEVTPEFTADFHKKNEKVDYAISINGDPKIFVEAKTMNKPINKSAPQLSRYFSTFPSVRLGILTNGIEYHFFTDLKDANIMDSKPFFIFNITNYNEEDFNYLIKFSKNLYDYDSIKALAESLMYYQSFKTVIKEIFENPSDDFIRFVVKERFKFKVTQQFINTSRPLIQKSIQEALTDIISENFDISMRDQPIQEAAPTVEKQPEEKKVYYTQAEIDSLGTFEEFEGVKVVLPKAESYQKLLKCSSDDYSVEKGNPLSDFFVSSVLMQGSSIVGYLIGQYYNNQNDTTLYTVKANEIAEFLKKNPIVETTGFINARLGYRSNKTSNEKIFYLKSCIPNLSFKDIPNLVSKINDVDEFFKSIQ
;
A
#
# COMPACT_ATOMS: atom_id res chain seq x y z
N MET A 1 14.03 -5.66 -15.75
CA MET A 1 12.57 -5.87 -15.79
C MET A 1 12.06 -5.50 -14.42
N ASN A 2 11.16 -4.53 -14.34
CA ASN A 2 10.52 -4.19 -13.06
C ASN A 2 9.45 -5.24 -12.71
N LEU A 3 9.05 -5.34 -11.44
CA LEU A 3 8.09 -6.35 -10.98
C LEU A 3 6.77 -6.33 -11.76
N LYS A 4 6.31 -5.15 -12.19
CA LYS A 4 5.06 -4.99 -12.93
C LYS A 4 5.14 -5.61 -14.32
N GLU A 5 6.21 -5.32 -15.06
CA GLU A 5 6.52 -5.96 -16.34
C GLU A 5 6.63 -7.49 -16.18
N THR A 6 7.25 -7.96 -15.10
CA THR A 6 7.33 -9.40 -14.81
C THR A 6 5.95 -10.02 -14.63
N LEU A 7 5.04 -9.37 -13.89
CA LEU A 7 3.67 -9.85 -13.73
C LEU A 7 2.88 -9.85 -15.05
N GLU A 8 3.08 -8.85 -15.91
CA GLU A 8 2.47 -8.78 -17.25
C GLU A 8 3.00 -9.92 -18.15
N MET A 9 4.32 -10.15 -18.13
CA MET A 9 4.95 -11.26 -18.84
C MET A 9 4.44 -12.62 -18.34
N LEU A 10 4.34 -12.82 -17.03
CA LEU A 10 3.82 -14.05 -16.43
C LEU A 10 2.36 -14.31 -16.84
N ASN A 11 1.52 -13.27 -16.85
CA ASN A 11 0.16 -13.36 -17.36
C ASN A 11 0.11 -13.80 -18.83
N LYS A 12 1.00 -13.27 -19.66
CA LYS A 12 1.13 -13.69 -21.07
C LYS A 12 1.60 -15.14 -21.18
N VAL A 13 2.58 -15.56 -20.38
CA VAL A 13 3.05 -16.96 -20.36
C VAL A 13 1.91 -17.92 -20.00
N LEU A 14 1.08 -17.57 -19.02
CA LEU A 14 -0.10 -18.36 -18.67
C LEU A 14 -1.13 -18.40 -19.80
N GLY A 15 -1.41 -17.28 -20.46
CA GLY A 15 -2.36 -17.22 -21.57
C GLY A 15 -1.92 -18.05 -22.78
N ASP A 16 -0.65 -17.95 -23.15
CA ASP A 16 -0.12 -18.53 -24.39
C ASP A 16 0.38 -19.99 -24.21
N ASN A 17 0.82 -20.36 -22.99
CA ASN A 17 1.61 -21.59 -22.78
C ASN A 17 1.13 -22.45 -21.59
N ALA A 18 -0.05 -22.20 -21.00
CA ALA A 18 -0.55 -23.00 -19.87
C ALA A 18 -0.51 -24.51 -20.14
N ASP A 19 -0.88 -24.95 -21.35
CA ASP A 19 -0.89 -26.37 -21.74
C ASP A 19 0.50 -27.02 -21.77
N LEU A 20 1.57 -26.23 -21.78
CA LEU A 20 2.96 -26.70 -21.75
C LEU A 20 3.51 -26.82 -20.31
N ILE A 21 2.91 -26.14 -19.34
CA ILE A 21 3.34 -26.11 -17.94
C ILE A 21 2.63 -27.22 -17.16
N ARG A 22 3.07 -28.47 -17.39
CA ARG A 22 2.34 -29.68 -16.93
C ARG A 22 2.78 -30.27 -15.60
N ASN A 23 4.00 -29.98 -15.17
CA ASN A 23 4.61 -30.57 -13.98
C ASN A 23 5.24 -29.50 -13.08
N GLU A 24 5.67 -29.92 -11.90
CA GLU A 24 6.14 -29.03 -10.84
C GLU A 24 7.41 -28.30 -11.25
N GLU A 25 8.34 -28.99 -11.93
CA GLU A 25 9.58 -28.41 -12.44
C GLU A 25 9.32 -27.33 -13.50
N SER A 26 8.33 -27.54 -14.37
CA SER A 26 7.91 -26.52 -15.34
C SER A 26 7.26 -25.32 -14.64
N THR A 27 6.46 -25.55 -13.59
CA THR A 27 5.90 -24.47 -12.76
C THR A 27 7.01 -23.65 -12.09
N LYS A 28 7.99 -24.34 -11.49
CA LYS A 28 9.19 -23.75 -10.89
C LYS A 28 9.94 -22.89 -11.90
N GLN A 29 10.24 -23.43 -13.07
CA GLN A 29 11.06 -22.79 -14.10
C GLN A 29 10.38 -21.58 -14.76
N PHE A 30 9.11 -21.72 -15.15
CA PHE A 30 8.45 -20.74 -16.02
C PHE A 30 7.54 -19.74 -15.28
N LEU A 31 7.16 -20.03 -14.03
CA LEU A 31 6.28 -19.15 -13.26
C LEU A 31 6.95 -18.62 -11.98
N ILE A 32 7.56 -19.51 -11.18
CA ILE A 32 8.11 -19.13 -9.87
C ILE A 32 9.44 -18.38 -10.01
N LEU A 33 10.44 -18.95 -10.71
CA LEU A 33 11.75 -18.30 -10.88
C LEU A 33 11.64 -16.90 -11.51
N PRO A 34 10.84 -16.68 -12.56
CA PRO A 34 10.72 -15.34 -13.12
C PRO A 34 10.10 -14.35 -12.12
N LEU A 35 9.15 -14.77 -11.28
CA LEU A 35 8.62 -13.90 -10.23
C LEU A 35 9.69 -13.56 -9.19
N LEU A 36 10.47 -14.55 -8.72
CA LEU A 36 11.57 -14.30 -7.78
C LEU A 36 12.58 -13.30 -8.35
N ARG A 37 12.88 -13.43 -9.65
CA ARG A 37 13.72 -12.45 -10.36
C ARG A 37 13.08 -11.07 -10.45
N GLY A 38 11.77 -11.00 -10.68
CA GLY A 38 11.00 -9.74 -10.67
C GLY A 38 10.98 -9.05 -9.29
N LEU A 39 11.03 -9.83 -8.21
CA LEU A 39 11.23 -9.36 -6.84
C LEU A 39 12.68 -8.93 -6.55
N GLY A 40 13.58 -9.04 -7.53
CA GLY A 40 14.97 -8.61 -7.44
C GLY A 40 15.93 -9.65 -6.87
N TYR A 41 15.48 -10.90 -6.68
CA TYR A 41 16.37 -11.99 -6.26
C TYR A 41 17.17 -12.54 -7.43
N ASP A 42 18.45 -12.80 -7.22
CA ASP A 42 19.30 -13.44 -8.23
C ASP A 42 19.09 -14.96 -8.27
N THR A 43 18.28 -15.41 -9.22
CA THR A 43 17.97 -16.83 -9.43
C THR A 43 19.13 -17.65 -10.03
N TYR A 44 20.20 -17.00 -10.49
CA TYR A 44 21.39 -17.67 -11.02
C TYR A 44 22.50 -17.78 -9.98
N SER A 45 22.39 -17.04 -8.87
CA SER A 45 23.32 -17.12 -7.75
C SER A 45 22.88 -18.20 -6.76
N PRO A 46 23.61 -19.32 -6.62
CA PRO A 46 23.28 -20.34 -5.62
C PRO A 46 23.47 -19.85 -4.18
N GLN A 47 24.14 -18.71 -3.98
CA GLN A 47 24.26 -18.05 -2.68
C GLN A 47 23.00 -17.26 -2.29
N GLU A 48 22.14 -16.97 -3.26
CA GLU A 48 20.94 -16.15 -3.05
C GLU A 48 19.66 -16.97 -3.22
N VAL A 49 19.49 -17.68 -4.34
CA VAL A 49 18.37 -18.60 -4.54
C VAL A 49 18.93 -20.01 -4.67
N THR A 50 18.82 -20.78 -3.60
CA THR A 50 19.31 -22.16 -3.55
C THR A 50 18.16 -23.12 -3.82
N PRO A 51 18.15 -23.86 -4.96
CA PRO A 51 17.16 -24.90 -5.19
C PRO A 51 17.44 -26.12 -4.31
N GLU A 52 16.41 -26.93 -4.04
CA GLU A 52 16.55 -28.22 -3.37
C GLU A 52 17.32 -28.12 -2.03
N PHE A 53 17.06 -27.03 -1.29
CA PHE A 53 17.77 -26.69 -0.07
C PHE A 53 17.44 -27.70 1.03
N THR A 54 18.48 -28.35 1.56
CA THR A 54 18.31 -29.39 2.57
C THR A 54 18.11 -28.75 3.92
N ALA A 55 16.91 -28.91 4.46
CA ALA A 55 16.52 -28.31 5.72
C ALA A 55 16.53 -29.34 6.87
N ASP A 56 17.63 -30.09 7.07
CA ASP A 56 17.83 -30.87 8.31
C ASP A 56 19.27 -31.43 8.51
N PHE A 57 19.61 -31.65 9.78
CA PHE A 57 20.76 -32.41 10.30
C PHE A 57 20.42 -33.88 10.67
N HIS A 58 19.13 -34.27 10.81
CA HIS A 58 18.74 -35.60 11.35
C HIS A 58 17.97 -36.52 10.39
N LYS A 59 17.23 -36.01 9.38
CA LYS A 59 16.57 -36.85 8.35
C LYS A 59 17.04 -36.50 6.94
N LYS A 60 17.85 -37.40 6.36
CA LYS A 60 18.65 -37.20 5.13
C LYS A 60 17.92 -36.86 3.82
N ASN A 61 16.59 -36.72 3.75
CA ASN A 61 15.89 -36.69 2.45
C ASN A 61 14.77 -35.63 2.28
N GLU A 62 14.50 -34.74 3.24
CA GLU A 62 13.49 -33.69 3.04
C GLU A 62 14.17 -32.36 2.63
N LYS A 63 13.75 -31.80 1.49
CA LYS A 63 14.29 -30.58 0.89
C LYS A 63 13.17 -29.61 0.57
N VAL A 64 13.43 -28.33 0.75
CA VAL A 64 12.54 -27.26 0.27
C VAL A 64 12.93 -26.87 -1.15
N ASP A 65 11.95 -26.55 -1.98
CA ASP A 65 12.19 -26.29 -3.40
C ASP A 65 13.12 -25.11 -3.63
N TYR A 66 12.92 -24.01 -2.92
CA TYR A 66 13.87 -22.89 -2.88
C TYR A 66 14.06 -22.34 -1.47
N ALA A 67 15.32 -22.07 -1.13
CA ALA A 67 15.69 -21.17 -0.06
C ALA A 67 16.20 -19.86 -0.63
N ILE A 68 15.64 -18.75 -0.18
CA ILE A 68 16.12 -17.41 -0.53
C ILE A 68 16.94 -16.88 0.64
N SER A 69 18.20 -16.61 0.36
CA SER A 69 19.17 -16.10 1.31
C SER A 69 19.38 -14.61 1.11
N ILE A 70 19.33 -13.86 2.20
CA ILE A 70 19.58 -12.42 2.23
C ILE A 70 20.76 -12.19 3.16
N ASN A 71 21.82 -11.57 2.63
CA ASN A 71 23.11 -11.41 3.32
C ASN A 71 23.73 -12.74 3.80
N GLY A 72 23.55 -13.82 3.03
CA GLY A 72 24.14 -15.13 3.30
C GLY A 72 23.33 -16.04 4.23
N ASP A 73 22.24 -15.55 4.80
CA ASP A 73 21.35 -16.33 5.66
C ASP A 73 20.04 -16.67 4.94
N PRO A 74 19.55 -17.93 4.99
CA PRO A 74 18.22 -18.28 4.54
C PRO A 74 17.17 -17.49 5.35
N LYS A 75 16.36 -16.69 4.68
CA LYS A 75 15.27 -15.89 5.29
C LYS A 75 13.88 -16.31 4.84
N ILE A 76 13.78 -16.84 3.62
CA ILE A 76 12.50 -17.22 2.99
C ILE A 76 12.61 -18.63 2.45
N PHE A 77 11.59 -19.44 2.72
CA PHE A 77 11.40 -20.75 2.12
C PHE A 77 10.23 -20.72 1.14
N VAL A 78 10.44 -21.30 -0.04
CA VAL A 78 9.43 -21.41 -1.09
C VAL A 78 9.20 -22.89 -1.40
N GLU A 79 7.95 -23.32 -1.26
CA GLU A 79 7.48 -24.64 -1.62
C GLU A 79 6.55 -24.51 -2.83
N ALA A 80 6.85 -25.26 -3.87
CA ALA A 80 6.11 -25.30 -5.11
C ALA A 80 5.10 -26.46 -5.12
N LYS A 81 4.08 -26.28 -5.95
CA LYS A 81 3.13 -27.30 -6.37
C LYS A 81 2.96 -27.18 -7.89
N THR A 82 2.44 -28.22 -8.52
CA THR A 82 2.07 -28.15 -9.92
C THR A 82 1.00 -27.07 -10.14
N MET A 83 1.07 -26.35 -11.26
CA MET A 83 0.15 -25.24 -11.60
C MET A 83 -1.34 -25.60 -11.41
N ASN A 84 -1.73 -26.82 -11.80
CA ASN A 84 -3.12 -27.28 -11.73
C ASN A 84 -3.56 -27.78 -10.35
N LYS A 85 -2.66 -27.81 -9.37
CA LYS A 85 -2.97 -28.26 -8.02
C LYS A 85 -3.41 -27.06 -7.17
N PRO A 86 -4.61 -27.11 -6.55
CA PRO A 86 -5.05 -26.06 -5.65
C PRO A 86 -4.16 -26.02 -4.41
N ILE A 87 -3.90 -24.82 -3.92
CA ILE A 87 -3.12 -24.62 -2.70
C ILE A 87 -4.03 -24.87 -1.50
N ASN A 88 -3.72 -25.89 -0.71
CA ASN A 88 -4.44 -26.17 0.53
C ASN A 88 -3.96 -25.26 1.67
N LYS A 89 -4.81 -25.05 2.69
CA LYS A 89 -4.48 -24.18 3.83
C LYS A 89 -3.32 -24.72 4.68
N SER A 90 -3.18 -26.05 4.78
CA SER A 90 -2.09 -26.66 5.53
C SER A 90 -0.89 -26.92 4.61
N ALA A 91 0.25 -26.31 4.92
CA ALA A 91 1.53 -26.58 4.27
C ALA A 91 2.44 -27.41 5.20
N PRO A 92 2.13 -28.71 5.47
CA PRO A 92 2.84 -29.48 6.49
C PRO A 92 4.32 -29.71 6.17
N GLN A 93 4.70 -29.74 4.88
CA GLN A 93 6.11 -29.82 4.46
C GLN A 93 6.83 -28.51 4.79
N LEU A 94 6.31 -27.39 4.28
CA LEU A 94 6.85 -26.06 4.54
C LEU A 94 6.95 -25.73 6.04
N SER A 95 5.94 -26.10 6.84
CA SER A 95 5.92 -25.88 8.30
C SER A 95 7.07 -26.59 9.04
N ARG A 96 7.41 -27.82 8.62
CA ARG A 96 8.55 -28.56 9.19
C ARG A 96 9.87 -27.86 8.89
N TYR A 97 10.07 -27.44 7.64
CA TYR A 97 11.28 -26.72 7.23
C TYR A 97 11.42 -25.40 7.96
N PHE A 98 10.34 -24.62 8.00
CA PHE A 98 10.28 -23.32 8.66
C PHE A 98 10.79 -23.41 10.11
N SER A 99 10.36 -24.44 10.86
CA SER A 99 10.75 -24.60 12.26
C SER A 99 12.21 -25.06 12.47
N THR A 100 12.89 -25.52 11.41
CA THR A 100 14.26 -26.05 11.48
C THR A 100 15.33 -24.96 11.38
N PHE A 101 15.00 -23.81 10.77
CA PHE A 101 15.93 -22.69 10.57
C PHE A 101 15.42 -21.44 11.26
N PRO A 102 15.95 -21.07 12.44
CA PRO A 102 15.50 -19.88 13.16
C PRO A 102 15.64 -18.55 12.39
N SER A 103 16.52 -18.51 11.39
CA SER A 103 16.70 -17.37 10.50
C SER A 103 15.59 -17.21 9.47
N VAL A 104 14.86 -18.30 9.17
CA VAL A 104 13.74 -18.31 8.24
C VAL A 104 12.49 -17.89 8.99
N ARG A 105 11.91 -16.79 8.52
CA ARG A 105 10.71 -16.22 9.15
C ARG A 105 9.59 -15.98 8.16
N LEU A 106 9.78 -16.37 6.90
CA LEU A 106 8.76 -16.28 5.86
C LEU A 106 8.70 -17.60 5.08
N GLY A 107 7.49 -18.14 4.95
CA GLY A 107 7.19 -19.29 4.11
C GLY A 107 6.29 -18.87 2.95
N ILE A 108 6.54 -19.38 1.75
CA ILE A 108 5.71 -19.18 0.57
C ILE A 108 5.32 -20.54 0.04
N LEU A 109 4.01 -20.82 -0.02
CA LEU A 109 3.48 -21.97 -0.75
C LEU A 109 2.83 -21.47 -2.04
N THR A 110 3.21 -22.03 -3.18
CA THR A 110 2.75 -21.53 -4.48
C THR A 110 2.57 -22.64 -5.52
N ASN A 111 1.65 -22.43 -6.45
CA ASN A 111 1.52 -23.19 -7.70
C ASN A 111 1.94 -22.35 -8.93
N GLY A 112 2.67 -21.26 -8.72
CA GLY A 112 3.07 -20.32 -9.76
C GLY A 112 2.00 -19.28 -10.12
N ILE A 113 0.72 -19.53 -9.83
CA ILE A 113 -0.39 -18.59 -10.05
C ILE A 113 -0.77 -17.88 -8.75
N GLU A 114 -1.00 -18.67 -7.70
CA GLU A 114 -1.32 -18.20 -6.36
C GLU A 114 -0.11 -18.34 -5.44
N TYR A 115 0.13 -17.35 -4.59
CA TYR A 115 1.25 -17.29 -3.66
C TYR A 115 0.70 -17.04 -2.26
N HIS A 116 0.82 -18.04 -1.39
CA HIS A 116 0.34 -17.99 -0.01
C HIS A 116 1.53 -17.72 0.90
N PHE A 117 1.50 -16.57 1.57
CA PHE A 117 2.57 -16.12 2.46
C PHE A 117 2.24 -16.45 3.91
N PHE A 118 3.19 -17.10 4.58
CA PHE A 118 3.10 -17.56 5.96
C PHE A 118 4.25 -16.97 6.78
N THR A 119 4.00 -16.71 8.05
CA THR A 119 5.01 -16.23 9.01
C THR A 119 4.74 -16.89 10.36
N ASP A 120 5.44 -16.46 11.41
CA ASP A 120 5.38 -16.98 12.77
C ASP A 120 4.82 -15.94 13.75
N LEU A 121 3.57 -15.48 13.54
CA LEU A 121 2.99 -14.44 14.41
C LEU A 121 2.65 -14.97 15.80
N LYS A 122 2.10 -16.19 15.87
CA LYS A 122 1.59 -16.76 17.12
C LYS A 122 2.71 -17.23 18.04
N ASP A 123 3.57 -18.08 17.49
CA ASP A 123 4.64 -18.74 18.22
C ASP A 123 5.94 -18.58 17.42
N ALA A 124 6.98 -18.01 18.03
CA ALA A 124 8.24 -17.75 17.35
C ALA A 124 8.84 -19.04 16.78
N ASN A 125 9.32 -18.98 15.53
CA ASN A 125 9.88 -20.11 14.79
C ASN A 125 8.87 -21.27 14.57
N ILE A 126 7.57 -21.00 14.67
CA ILE A 126 6.51 -21.96 14.31
C ILE A 126 5.61 -21.29 13.29
N MET A 127 5.56 -21.86 12.08
CA MET A 127 4.77 -21.31 10.99
C MET A 127 3.27 -21.36 11.31
N ASP A 128 2.58 -20.24 11.08
CA ASP A 128 1.13 -20.16 11.21
C ASP A 128 0.40 -21.12 10.26
N SER A 129 -0.72 -21.67 10.72
CA SER A 129 -1.53 -22.63 9.95
C SER A 129 -2.37 -22.00 8.83
N LYS A 130 -2.41 -20.67 8.75
CA LYS A 130 -3.13 -19.91 7.72
C LYS A 130 -2.18 -18.86 7.15
N PRO A 131 -2.23 -18.62 5.82
CA PRO A 131 -1.48 -17.52 5.24
C PRO A 131 -2.05 -16.18 5.70
N PHE A 132 -1.19 -15.20 5.90
CA PHE A 132 -1.59 -13.83 6.23
C PHE A 132 -1.83 -12.99 4.96
N PHE A 133 -1.26 -13.41 3.82
CA PHE A 133 -1.42 -12.76 2.53
C PHE A 133 -1.49 -13.80 1.42
N ILE A 134 -2.42 -13.62 0.49
CA ILE A 134 -2.58 -14.47 -0.71
C ILE A 134 -2.52 -13.54 -1.92
N PHE A 135 -1.55 -13.76 -2.79
CA PHE A 135 -1.39 -13.01 -4.03
C PHE A 135 -1.71 -13.90 -5.22
N ASN A 136 -2.54 -13.41 -6.15
CA ASN A 136 -2.86 -14.12 -7.38
C ASN A 136 -2.38 -13.31 -8.59
N ILE A 137 -1.46 -13.85 -9.39
CA ILE A 137 -0.82 -13.10 -10.48
C ILE A 137 -1.79 -12.74 -11.61
N THR A 138 -2.91 -13.45 -11.76
CA THR A 138 -3.94 -13.19 -12.77
C THR A 138 -5.09 -12.33 -12.27
N ASN A 139 -5.20 -12.17 -10.94
CA ASN A 139 -6.28 -11.43 -10.31
C ASN A 139 -5.81 -10.75 -9.02
N TYR A 140 -5.22 -9.57 -9.18
CA TYR A 140 -4.77 -8.73 -8.07
C TYR A 140 -5.19 -7.27 -8.29
N ASN A 141 -5.38 -6.53 -7.21
CA ASN A 141 -5.62 -5.09 -7.24
C ASN A 141 -4.34 -4.30 -6.86
N GLU A 142 -4.41 -2.97 -6.86
CA GLU A 142 -3.25 -2.14 -6.50
C GLU A 142 -2.76 -2.36 -5.05
N GLU A 143 -3.67 -2.65 -4.12
CA GLU A 143 -3.35 -2.93 -2.73
C GLU A 143 -2.53 -4.23 -2.61
N ASP A 144 -3.00 -5.30 -3.27
CA ASP A 144 -2.29 -6.58 -3.35
C ASP A 144 -0.88 -6.40 -3.93
N PHE A 145 -0.74 -5.59 -4.98
CA PHE A 145 0.57 -5.27 -5.56
C PHE A 145 1.48 -4.53 -4.56
N ASN A 146 0.92 -3.55 -3.83
CA ASN A 146 1.65 -2.80 -2.80
C ASN A 146 2.06 -3.68 -1.61
N TYR A 147 1.35 -4.77 -1.35
CA TYR A 147 1.79 -5.78 -0.39
C TYR A 147 2.89 -6.67 -0.96
N LEU A 148 2.73 -7.15 -2.20
CA LEU A 148 3.73 -8.00 -2.86
C LEU A 148 5.10 -7.31 -2.97
N ILE A 149 5.14 -6.02 -3.29
CA ILE A 149 6.41 -5.31 -3.51
C ILE A 149 7.30 -5.29 -2.24
N LYS A 150 6.71 -5.37 -1.05
CA LYS A 150 7.46 -5.42 0.24
C LYS A 150 8.28 -6.70 0.40
N PHE A 151 7.99 -7.73 -0.37
CA PHE A 151 8.77 -8.98 -0.41
C PHE A 151 9.95 -8.92 -1.39
N SER A 152 10.15 -7.79 -2.08
CA SER A 152 11.31 -7.58 -2.95
C SER A 152 12.59 -7.50 -2.13
N LYS A 153 13.71 -7.98 -2.68
CA LYS A 153 15.02 -8.02 -2.03
C LYS A 153 15.40 -6.71 -1.32
N ASN A 154 15.21 -5.57 -2.00
CA ASN A 154 15.61 -4.25 -1.50
C ASN A 154 14.65 -3.68 -0.43
N LEU A 155 13.47 -4.27 -0.26
CA LEU A 155 12.44 -3.83 0.68
C LEU A 155 12.19 -4.85 1.79
N TYR A 156 12.86 -6.00 1.75
CA TYR A 156 12.70 -7.05 2.74
C TYR A 156 13.17 -6.55 4.11
N ASP A 157 12.21 -6.42 5.02
CA ASP A 157 12.43 -6.13 6.44
C ASP A 157 11.45 -6.99 7.23
N TYR A 158 11.98 -7.91 8.04
CA TYR A 158 11.14 -8.87 8.74
C TYR A 158 10.15 -8.18 9.68
N ASP A 159 10.57 -7.15 10.43
CA ASP A 159 9.66 -6.45 11.34
C ASP A 159 8.50 -5.79 10.59
N SER A 160 8.79 -5.15 9.45
CA SER A 160 7.76 -4.55 8.60
C SER A 160 6.81 -5.60 8.01
N ILE A 161 7.32 -6.76 7.60
CA ILE A 161 6.52 -7.88 7.10
C ILE A 161 5.66 -8.46 8.23
N LYS A 162 6.21 -8.59 9.44
CA LYS A 162 5.49 -9.07 10.61
C LYS A 162 4.34 -8.14 10.98
N ALA A 163 4.60 -6.82 11.06
CA ALA A 163 3.56 -5.82 11.32
C ALA A 163 2.49 -5.80 10.23
N LEU A 164 2.88 -5.97 8.96
CA LEU A 164 1.93 -6.13 7.86
C LEU A 164 1.06 -7.37 8.05
N ALA A 165 1.68 -8.51 8.38
CA ALA A 165 0.97 -9.77 8.60
C ALA A 165 -0.04 -9.66 9.75
N GLU A 166 0.35 -9.04 10.88
CA GLU A 166 -0.53 -8.76 12.02
C GLU A 166 -1.74 -7.91 11.59
N SER A 167 -1.48 -6.81 10.88
CA SER A 167 -2.53 -5.91 10.38
C SER A 167 -3.51 -6.63 9.45
N LEU A 168 -3.01 -7.40 8.48
CA LEU A 168 -3.85 -8.15 7.53
C LEU A 168 -4.68 -9.23 8.24
N MET A 169 -4.10 -9.90 9.24
CA MET A 169 -4.83 -10.90 10.02
C MET A 169 -5.93 -10.27 10.88
N TYR A 170 -5.65 -9.15 11.53
CA TYR A 170 -6.68 -8.42 12.29
C TYR A 170 -7.78 -7.91 11.38
N TYR A 171 -7.44 -7.27 10.27
CA TYR A 171 -8.40 -6.81 9.29
C TYR A 171 -9.31 -7.94 8.79
N GLN A 172 -8.74 -9.08 8.41
CA GLN A 172 -9.53 -10.22 7.93
C GLN A 172 -10.40 -10.82 9.03
N SER A 173 -9.90 -10.86 10.27
CA SER A 173 -10.67 -11.33 11.43
C SER A 173 -11.85 -10.41 11.72
N PHE A 174 -11.63 -9.09 11.76
CA PHE A 174 -12.69 -8.10 11.97
C PHE A 174 -13.71 -8.13 10.85
N LYS A 175 -13.25 -8.19 9.59
CA LYS A 175 -14.12 -8.29 8.42
C LYS A 175 -15.02 -9.53 8.48
N THR A 176 -14.49 -10.66 8.94
CA THR A 176 -15.27 -11.90 9.11
C THR A 176 -16.35 -11.71 10.17
N VAL A 177 -16.00 -11.17 11.35
CA VAL A 177 -16.97 -10.90 12.42
C VAL A 177 -18.04 -9.91 11.98
N ILE A 178 -17.68 -8.83 11.27
CA ILE A 178 -18.64 -7.85 10.75
C ILE A 178 -19.61 -8.52 9.76
N LYS A 179 -19.09 -9.37 8.86
CA LYS A 179 -19.93 -10.13 7.94
C LYS A 179 -20.89 -11.08 8.68
N GLU A 180 -20.40 -11.77 9.72
CA GLU A 180 -21.24 -12.61 10.57
C GLU A 180 -22.32 -11.79 11.29
N ILE A 181 -22.04 -10.57 11.74
CA ILE A 181 -23.05 -9.68 12.34
C ILE A 181 -24.17 -9.35 11.33
N PHE A 182 -23.82 -9.13 10.07
CA PHE A 182 -24.80 -8.82 9.01
C PHE A 182 -25.66 -10.03 8.65
N GLU A 183 -25.07 -11.23 8.60
CA GLU A 183 -25.77 -12.46 8.25
C GLU A 183 -26.56 -13.03 9.43
N ASN A 184 -25.99 -13.01 10.63
CA ASN A 184 -26.56 -13.57 11.86
C ASN A 184 -26.09 -12.79 13.12
N PRO A 185 -26.74 -11.66 13.46
CA PRO A 185 -26.29 -10.78 14.55
C PRO A 185 -26.29 -11.50 15.91
N SER A 186 -25.21 -11.45 16.68
CA SER A 186 -25.15 -12.14 17.98
C SER A 186 -26.13 -11.54 19.01
N ASP A 187 -26.48 -12.30 20.06
CA ASP A 187 -27.33 -11.80 21.15
C ASP A 187 -26.72 -10.55 21.82
N ASP A 188 -25.40 -10.52 21.96
CA ASP A 188 -24.70 -9.38 22.56
C ASP A 188 -24.72 -8.16 21.65
N PHE A 189 -24.62 -8.34 20.33
CA PHE A 189 -24.81 -7.25 19.38
C PHE A 189 -26.24 -6.70 19.43
N ILE A 190 -27.25 -7.58 19.48
CA ILE A 190 -28.65 -7.16 19.62
C ILE A 190 -28.87 -6.38 20.91
N ARG A 191 -28.32 -6.85 22.04
CA ARG A 191 -28.37 -6.13 23.32
C ARG A 191 -27.73 -4.75 23.23
N PHE A 192 -26.58 -4.66 22.56
CA PHE A 192 -25.91 -3.38 22.31
C PHE A 192 -26.82 -2.41 21.55
N VAL A 193 -27.34 -2.81 20.38
CA VAL A 193 -28.23 -1.98 19.55
C VAL A 193 -29.46 -1.50 20.32
N VAL A 194 -30.11 -2.39 21.09
CA VAL A 194 -31.30 -2.04 21.88
C VAL A 194 -30.94 -1.03 22.98
N LYS A 195 -29.82 -1.21 23.69
CA LYS A 195 -29.42 -0.33 24.79
C LYS A 195 -29.04 1.09 24.33
N GLU A 196 -28.55 1.24 23.11
CA GLU A 196 -28.22 2.55 22.53
C GLU A 196 -29.44 3.47 22.36
N ARG A 197 -30.66 2.92 22.38
CA ARG A 197 -31.90 3.70 22.25
C ARG A 197 -32.90 3.48 23.37
N PHE A 198 -32.85 2.34 24.07
CA PHE A 198 -33.82 1.97 25.09
C PHE A 198 -33.14 1.64 26.42
N LYS A 199 -33.67 2.20 27.51
CA LYS A 199 -33.08 2.09 28.86
C LYS A 199 -33.67 0.98 29.74
N PHE A 200 -34.37 0.01 29.15
CA PHE A 200 -34.97 -1.11 29.90
C PHE A 200 -34.05 -2.33 29.94
N LYS A 201 -34.31 -3.24 30.88
CA LYS A 201 -33.60 -4.52 30.97
C LYS A 201 -33.95 -5.41 29.79
N VAL A 202 -32.98 -5.67 28.92
CA VAL A 202 -33.16 -6.51 27.73
C VAL A 202 -33.27 -7.98 28.15
N THR A 203 -34.44 -8.61 27.92
CA THR A 203 -34.70 -10.03 28.20
C THR A 203 -34.39 -10.89 26.97
N GLN A 204 -34.18 -12.20 27.17
CA GLN A 204 -33.93 -13.12 26.05
C GLN A 204 -35.12 -13.20 25.08
N GLN A 205 -36.34 -13.12 25.60
CA GLN A 205 -37.54 -13.09 24.77
C GLN A 205 -37.57 -11.86 23.87
N PHE A 206 -37.22 -10.68 24.39
CA PHE A 206 -37.12 -9.46 23.59
C PHE A 206 -36.02 -9.58 22.51
N ILE A 207 -34.84 -10.12 22.86
CA ILE A 207 -33.75 -10.38 21.89
C ILE A 207 -34.24 -11.25 20.75
N ASN A 208 -34.94 -12.36 21.04
CA ASN A 208 -35.44 -13.28 20.03
C ASN A 208 -36.46 -12.60 19.10
N THR A 209 -37.32 -11.73 19.64
CA THR A 209 -38.30 -10.97 18.83
C THR A 209 -37.65 -9.83 18.03
N SER A 210 -36.62 -9.18 18.58
CA SER A 210 -35.90 -8.07 17.92
C SER A 210 -34.90 -8.53 16.87
N ARG A 211 -34.35 -9.75 16.98
CA ARG A 211 -33.37 -10.33 16.05
C ARG A 211 -33.76 -10.17 14.56
N PRO A 212 -34.93 -10.63 14.10
CA PRO A 212 -35.32 -10.47 12.69
C PRO A 212 -35.52 -9.01 12.29
N LEU A 213 -35.96 -8.14 13.21
CA LEU A 213 -36.12 -6.71 12.95
C LEU A 213 -34.76 -6.03 12.77
N ILE A 214 -33.79 -6.32 13.64
CA ILE A 214 -32.43 -5.79 13.56
C ILE A 214 -31.74 -6.29 12.29
N GLN A 215 -31.88 -7.58 11.96
CA GLN A 215 -31.32 -8.13 10.73
C GLN A 215 -31.88 -7.41 9.50
N LYS A 216 -33.21 -7.21 9.45
CA LYS A 216 -33.87 -6.44 8.40
C LYS A 216 -33.36 -4.99 8.35
N SER A 217 -33.26 -4.31 9.49
CA SER A 217 -32.76 -2.93 9.57
C SER A 217 -31.31 -2.80 9.10
N ILE A 218 -30.44 -3.78 9.39
CA ILE A 218 -29.06 -3.79 8.88
C ILE A 218 -29.07 -3.89 7.34
N GLN A 219 -29.87 -4.80 6.78
CA GLN A 219 -29.97 -5.00 5.33
C GLN A 219 -30.53 -3.75 4.62
N GLU A 220 -31.58 -3.15 5.17
CA GLU A 220 -32.17 -1.91 4.65
C GLU A 220 -31.16 -0.76 4.74
N ALA A 221 -30.52 -0.55 5.91
CA ALA A 221 -29.51 0.50 6.07
C ALA A 221 -28.31 0.33 5.12
N LEU A 222 -27.85 -0.91 4.88
CA LEU A 222 -26.80 -1.16 3.88
C LEU A 222 -27.28 -0.85 2.46
N THR A 223 -28.52 -1.17 2.13
CA THR A 223 -29.11 -0.86 0.82
C THR A 223 -29.25 0.64 0.65
N ASP A 224 -29.66 1.35 1.70
CA ASP A 224 -29.76 2.81 1.72
C ASP A 224 -28.38 3.44 1.56
N ILE A 225 -27.37 3.01 2.31
CA ILE A 225 -25.98 3.49 2.15
C ILE A 225 -25.45 3.21 0.74
N ILE A 226 -25.71 2.03 0.16
CA ILE A 226 -25.27 1.69 -1.20
C ILE A 226 -26.01 2.57 -2.21
N SER A 227 -27.31 2.76 -2.05
CA SER A 227 -28.15 3.57 -2.94
C SER A 227 -27.79 5.06 -2.83
N GLU A 228 -27.56 5.57 -1.63
CA GLU A 228 -27.03 6.91 -1.40
C GLU A 228 -25.66 7.06 -2.06
N ASN A 229 -24.74 6.10 -1.89
CA ASN A 229 -23.44 6.14 -2.56
C ASN A 229 -23.55 5.99 -4.09
N PHE A 230 -24.55 5.30 -4.63
CA PHE A 230 -24.83 5.17 -6.07
C PHE A 230 -25.51 6.42 -6.64
N ASP A 231 -26.44 7.05 -5.91
CA ASP A 231 -27.07 8.32 -6.26
C ASP A 231 -26.08 9.49 -6.13
N ILE A 232 -25.14 9.41 -5.17
CA ILE A 232 -23.96 10.28 -5.06
C ILE A 232 -22.97 9.98 -6.22
N SER A 233 -22.90 8.74 -6.71
CA SER A 233 -22.13 8.45 -7.94
C SER A 233 -22.76 9.03 -9.21
N MET A 234 -24.04 9.46 -9.16
CA MET A 234 -24.72 10.25 -10.20
C MET A 234 -24.84 11.75 -9.87
N ARG A 235 -24.51 12.16 -8.64
CA ARG A 235 -24.45 13.56 -8.20
C ARG A 235 -23.13 13.76 -7.47
N ASP A 236 -22.12 14.17 -8.24
CA ASP A 236 -20.79 14.58 -7.78
C ASP A 236 -20.76 15.03 -6.31
N GLN A 237 -20.25 14.18 -5.41
CA GLN A 237 -19.53 14.57 -4.19
C GLN A 237 -18.70 13.43 -3.57
N PRO A 238 -17.63 13.76 -2.81
CA PRO A 238 -16.46 12.92 -2.58
C PRO A 238 -16.63 11.96 -1.41
N ILE A 239 -16.21 10.71 -1.62
CA ILE A 239 -16.19 9.62 -0.63
C ILE A 239 -15.24 9.98 0.52
N GLN A 240 -15.80 10.16 1.72
CA GLN A 240 -15.09 10.10 2.99
C GLN A 240 -14.80 8.64 3.35
N GLU A 241 -13.53 8.23 3.33
CA GLU A 241 -13.09 7.03 4.02
C GLU A 241 -12.77 7.37 5.48
N ALA A 242 -13.65 6.95 6.38
CA ALA A 242 -13.37 6.92 7.81
C ALA A 242 -12.43 5.75 8.12
N ALA A 243 -11.15 6.04 8.36
CA ALA A 243 -10.25 5.12 9.03
C ALA A 243 -10.49 5.22 10.56
N PRO A 244 -10.56 4.11 11.31
CA PRO A 244 -10.66 4.15 12.75
C PRO A 244 -9.39 4.78 13.35
N THR A 245 -9.59 5.80 14.16
CA THR A 245 -8.59 6.40 15.03
C THR A 245 -8.28 5.40 16.14
N VAL A 246 -7.22 4.60 15.95
CA VAL A 246 -6.55 3.93 17.06
C VAL A 246 -5.61 4.96 17.68
N GLU A 247 -5.84 5.29 18.95
CA GLU A 247 -4.88 6.01 19.78
C GLU A 247 -3.55 5.25 19.76
N LYS A 248 -2.55 5.82 19.08
CA LYS A 248 -1.18 5.31 19.10
C LYS A 248 -0.56 5.63 20.45
N GLN A 249 -0.26 4.59 21.23
CA GLN A 249 0.92 4.65 22.11
C GLN A 249 2.19 4.72 21.23
N PRO A 250 3.25 5.41 21.68
CA PRO A 250 4.36 5.80 20.82
C PRO A 250 5.27 4.59 20.51
N GLU A 251 5.10 4.01 19.33
CA GLU A 251 6.14 3.17 18.72
C GLU A 251 7.26 4.06 18.16
N GLU A 252 8.50 3.73 18.49
CA GLU A 252 9.70 4.39 17.99
C GLU A 252 9.72 4.34 16.46
N LYS A 253 9.65 5.53 15.84
CA LYS A 253 9.77 5.70 14.39
C LYS A 253 11.10 5.08 13.92
N LYS A 254 11.08 4.10 12.99
CA LYS A 254 12.26 3.84 12.14
C LYS A 254 12.54 5.13 11.37
N VAL A 255 13.56 5.88 11.79
CA VAL A 255 13.93 7.18 11.23
C VAL A 255 14.72 6.94 9.94
N TYR A 256 14.05 6.99 8.78
CA TYR A 256 14.71 6.89 7.47
C TYR A 256 15.53 8.14 7.11
N TYR A 257 15.18 9.28 7.71
CA TYR A 257 15.81 10.58 7.52
C TYR A 257 15.94 11.26 8.88
N THR A 258 17.14 11.72 9.21
CA THR A 258 17.38 12.50 10.41
C THR A 258 16.52 13.78 10.40
N GLN A 259 16.18 14.28 11.59
CA GLN A 259 15.43 15.53 11.69
C GLN A 259 16.18 16.69 11.00
N ALA A 260 17.51 16.69 11.07
CA ALA A 260 18.34 17.67 10.38
C ALA A 260 18.22 17.59 8.84
N GLU A 261 18.11 16.39 8.26
CA GLU A 261 17.87 16.22 6.82
C GLU A 261 16.47 16.73 6.43
N ILE A 262 15.45 16.44 7.24
CA ILE A 262 14.08 16.92 7.01
C ILE A 262 13.99 18.44 7.12
N ASP A 263 14.60 19.03 8.16
CA ASP A 263 14.63 20.48 8.37
C ASP A 263 15.46 21.20 7.29
N SER A 264 16.39 20.48 6.65
CA SER A 264 17.18 21.02 5.54
C SER A 264 16.44 21.09 4.21
N LEU A 265 15.24 20.50 4.09
CA LEU A 265 14.50 20.41 2.83
C LEU A 265 14.07 21.77 2.28
N GLY A 266 13.85 22.77 3.13
CA GLY A 266 13.41 24.09 2.68
C GLY A 266 13.52 25.16 3.75
N THR A 267 13.28 26.39 3.35
CA THR A 267 12.97 27.50 4.25
C THR A 267 11.49 27.81 4.19
N PHE A 268 10.97 28.59 5.13
CA PHE A 268 9.59 29.01 5.11
C PHE A 268 9.47 30.50 5.41
N GLU A 269 8.44 31.10 4.83
CA GLU A 269 8.08 32.50 4.99
C GLU A 269 6.56 32.60 5.22
N GLU A 270 6.09 33.66 5.85
CA GLU A 270 4.66 33.93 5.97
C GLU A 270 4.19 34.83 4.83
N PHE A 271 3.18 34.39 4.10
CA PHE A 271 2.56 35.12 3.00
C PHE A 271 1.04 35.05 3.17
N GLU A 272 0.40 36.20 3.36
CA GLU A 272 -1.07 36.33 3.46
C GLU A 272 -1.73 35.37 4.47
N GLY A 273 -1.07 35.16 5.62
CA GLY A 273 -1.56 34.26 6.68
C GLY A 273 -1.32 32.77 6.43
N VAL A 274 -0.57 32.43 5.38
CA VAL A 274 -0.18 31.07 5.00
C VAL A 274 1.33 30.92 5.12
N LYS A 275 1.77 29.74 5.54
CA LYS A 275 3.18 29.38 5.49
C LYS A 275 3.53 28.90 4.08
N VAL A 276 4.47 29.58 3.46
CA VAL A 276 5.02 29.32 2.12
C VAL A 276 6.37 28.66 2.33
N VAL A 277 6.54 27.44 1.83
CA VAL A 277 7.79 26.69 1.90
C VAL A 277 8.55 26.82 0.59
N LEU A 278 9.79 27.27 0.68
CA LEU A 278 10.74 27.38 -0.43
C LEU A 278 11.71 26.19 -0.37
N PRO A 279 11.60 25.20 -1.26
CA PRO A 279 12.44 24.01 -1.21
C PRO A 279 13.86 24.31 -1.68
N LYS A 280 14.83 23.64 -1.05
CA LYS A 280 16.25 23.67 -1.42
C LYS A 280 16.57 22.51 -2.35
N ALA A 281 16.79 22.80 -3.63
CA ALA A 281 17.06 21.79 -4.67
C ALA A 281 18.18 20.80 -4.27
N GLU A 282 19.29 21.30 -3.72
CA GLU A 282 20.42 20.46 -3.28
C GLU A 282 20.04 19.44 -2.20
N SER A 283 19.14 19.80 -1.28
CA SER A 283 18.68 18.90 -0.22
C SER A 283 17.84 17.77 -0.80
N TYR A 284 16.94 18.08 -1.76
CA TYR A 284 16.16 17.06 -2.47
C TYR A 284 17.03 16.16 -3.34
N GLN A 285 18.03 16.72 -4.03
CA GLN A 285 18.99 15.95 -4.82
C GLN A 285 19.75 14.91 -3.97
N LYS A 286 20.20 15.29 -2.77
CA LYS A 286 20.87 14.37 -1.84
C LYS A 286 19.97 13.22 -1.38
N LEU A 287 18.69 13.51 -1.15
CA LEU A 287 17.75 12.55 -0.56
C LEU A 287 17.00 11.66 -1.57
N LEU A 288 16.87 12.08 -2.84
CA LEU A 288 16.19 11.30 -3.87
C LEU A 288 16.97 10.05 -4.34
N LYS A 289 18.28 9.98 -4.08
CA LYS A 289 19.15 8.82 -4.39
C LYS A 289 19.00 8.28 -5.82
N CYS A 290 18.68 9.13 -6.80
CA CYS A 290 18.61 8.81 -8.22
C CYS A 290 19.49 9.76 -9.05
N SER A 291 19.94 9.30 -10.23
CA SER A 291 20.75 10.09 -11.16
C SER A 291 19.95 11.28 -11.71
N SER A 292 20.63 12.33 -12.18
CA SER A 292 19.95 13.44 -12.87
C SER A 292 19.18 12.99 -14.11
N ASP A 293 19.63 11.91 -14.75
CA ASP A 293 18.97 11.33 -15.93
C ASP A 293 17.66 10.59 -15.57
N ASP A 294 17.44 10.30 -14.28
CA ASP A 294 16.25 9.62 -13.77
C ASP A 294 15.15 10.59 -13.30
N TYR A 295 15.40 11.90 -13.28
CA TYR A 295 14.42 12.88 -12.86
C TYR A 295 13.26 12.94 -13.85
N SER A 296 12.03 12.89 -13.33
CA SER A 296 10.82 12.88 -14.14
C SER A 296 9.63 13.44 -13.36
N VAL A 297 8.54 13.73 -14.06
CA VAL A 297 7.27 14.12 -13.42
C VAL A 297 6.77 13.09 -12.40
N GLU A 298 6.99 11.79 -12.62
CA GLU A 298 6.53 10.71 -11.74
C GLU A 298 7.47 10.44 -10.55
N LYS A 299 8.72 10.89 -10.63
CA LYS A 299 9.74 10.69 -9.59
C LYS A 299 10.04 11.97 -8.80
N GLY A 300 9.75 13.14 -9.36
CA GLY A 300 10.23 14.44 -8.90
C GLY A 300 11.54 14.83 -9.59
N ASN A 301 11.79 16.13 -9.67
CA ASN A 301 12.94 16.70 -10.35
C ASN A 301 13.47 17.92 -9.59
N PRO A 302 14.55 17.77 -8.80
CA PRO A 302 15.19 18.88 -8.10
C PRO A 302 15.70 20.01 -9.00
N LEU A 303 15.82 19.78 -10.30
CA LEU A 303 16.25 20.77 -11.29
C LEU A 303 15.07 21.53 -11.92
N SER A 304 13.82 21.25 -11.50
CA SER A 304 12.66 22.01 -11.94
C SER A 304 12.64 23.41 -11.30
N ASP A 305 12.07 24.38 -12.01
CA ASP A 305 11.75 25.69 -11.45
C ASP A 305 10.46 25.68 -10.63
N PHE A 306 9.63 24.63 -10.76
CA PHE A 306 8.34 24.51 -10.11
C PHE A 306 8.40 23.68 -8.83
N PHE A 307 7.59 24.05 -7.84
CA PHE A 307 7.50 23.32 -6.58
C PHE A 307 6.16 23.52 -5.88
N VAL A 308 5.84 22.63 -4.95
CA VAL A 308 4.70 22.81 -4.03
C VAL A 308 5.17 23.64 -2.86
N SER A 309 4.67 24.86 -2.73
CA SER A 309 4.99 25.76 -1.64
C SER A 309 4.13 25.53 -0.40
N SER A 310 2.88 25.13 -0.59
CA SER A 310 1.97 24.80 0.51
C SER A 310 0.91 23.81 0.05
N VAL A 311 0.62 22.82 0.90
CA VAL A 311 -0.44 21.84 0.71
C VAL A 311 -1.61 22.26 1.57
N LEU A 312 -2.71 22.61 0.92
CA LEU A 312 -3.88 23.16 1.56
C LEU A 312 -4.80 22.02 1.98
N MET A 313 -5.10 21.94 3.27
CA MET A 313 -5.92 20.88 3.84
C MET A 313 -7.17 21.44 4.52
N GLN A 314 -8.33 20.84 4.22
CA GLN A 314 -9.56 21.02 4.99
C GLN A 314 -9.86 19.69 5.69
N GLY A 315 -9.76 19.69 7.02
CA GLY A 315 -9.78 18.44 7.80
C GLY A 315 -8.61 17.52 7.43
N SER A 316 -8.92 16.34 6.89
CA SER A 316 -7.93 15.35 6.44
C SER A 316 -7.68 15.35 4.92
N SER A 317 -8.44 16.14 4.16
CA SER A 317 -8.41 16.13 2.69
C SER A 317 -7.57 17.26 2.14
N ILE A 318 -6.79 16.97 1.09
CA ILE A 318 -6.09 18.01 0.32
C ILE A 318 -7.11 18.67 -0.61
N VAL A 319 -7.31 19.97 -0.42
CA VAL A 319 -8.27 20.79 -1.18
C VAL A 319 -7.60 21.61 -2.27
N GLY A 320 -6.28 21.80 -2.17
CA GLY A 320 -5.48 22.47 -3.19
C GLY A 320 -4.03 22.64 -2.80
N TYR A 321 -3.32 23.43 -3.60
CA TYR A 321 -1.89 23.66 -3.49
C TYR A 321 -1.58 25.13 -3.77
N LEU A 322 -0.61 25.68 -3.07
CA LEU A 322 0.17 26.81 -3.55
C LEU A 322 1.37 26.24 -4.30
N ILE A 323 1.45 26.52 -5.60
CA ILE A 323 2.56 26.12 -6.46
C ILE A 323 3.49 27.32 -6.63
N GLY A 324 4.75 27.17 -6.27
CA GLY A 324 5.77 28.18 -6.52
C GLY A 324 6.50 27.91 -7.83
N GLN A 325 6.94 28.99 -8.49
CA GLN A 325 7.89 28.96 -9.58
C GLN A 325 9.05 29.90 -9.27
N TYR A 326 10.27 29.36 -9.30
CA TYR A 326 11.49 30.14 -9.20
C TYR A 326 11.82 30.87 -10.51
N TYR A 327 12.40 32.06 -10.37
CA TYR A 327 12.99 32.85 -11.46
C TYR A 327 14.36 33.40 -11.02
N ASN A 328 15.12 33.93 -11.99
CA ASN A 328 16.39 34.61 -11.74
C ASN A 328 17.35 33.80 -10.84
N ASN A 329 17.57 32.53 -11.16
CA ASN A 329 18.37 31.59 -10.36
C ASN A 329 17.86 31.41 -8.92
N GLN A 330 16.54 31.24 -8.74
CA GLN A 330 15.88 31.04 -7.43
C GLN A 330 15.90 32.27 -6.51
N ASN A 331 16.16 33.46 -7.05
CA ASN A 331 16.10 34.70 -6.28
C ASN A 331 14.68 35.27 -6.20
N ASP A 332 13.85 35.02 -7.21
CA ASP A 332 12.48 35.49 -7.26
C ASP A 332 11.51 34.31 -7.33
N THR A 333 10.32 34.45 -6.73
CA THR A 333 9.29 33.39 -6.71
C THR A 333 7.93 33.97 -7.04
N THR A 334 7.20 33.31 -7.94
CA THR A 334 5.76 33.55 -8.18
C THR A 334 4.96 32.40 -7.57
N LEU A 335 3.83 32.72 -6.92
CA LEU A 335 2.91 31.73 -6.37
C LEU A 335 1.63 31.62 -7.21
N TYR A 336 1.19 30.39 -7.43
CA TYR A 336 -0.06 30.03 -8.10
C TYR A 336 -0.96 29.28 -7.13
N THR A 337 -2.21 29.70 -7.02
CA THR A 337 -3.25 28.95 -6.32
C THR A 337 -3.87 27.92 -7.27
N VAL A 338 -3.86 26.65 -6.88
CA VAL A 338 -4.41 25.56 -7.69
C VAL A 338 -5.30 24.66 -6.85
N LYS A 339 -6.59 24.57 -7.19
CA LYS A 339 -7.49 23.61 -6.54
C LYS A 339 -7.07 22.19 -6.88
N ALA A 340 -7.31 21.24 -5.96
CA ALA A 340 -6.85 19.87 -6.15
C ALA A 340 -7.41 19.20 -7.42
N ASN A 341 -8.65 19.53 -7.80
CA ASN A 341 -9.31 19.08 -9.03
C ASN A 341 -8.88 19.86 -10.29
N GLU A 342 -8.15 20.96 -10.16
CA GLU A 342 -7.72 21.84 -11.27
C GLU A 342 -6.25 21.64 -11.64
N ILE A 343 -5.53 20.69 -11.03
CA ILE A 343 -4.12 20.39 -11.36
C ILE A 343 -3.96 20.08 -12.85
N ALA A 344 -4.91 19.38 -13.46
CA ALA A 344 -4.88 19.08 -14.90
C ALA A 344 -4.89 20.37 -15.76
N GLU A 345 -5.65 21.39 -15.36
CA GLU A 345 -5.69 22.68 -16.06
C GLU A 345 -4.41 23.48 -15.84
N PHE A 346 -3.85 23.42 -14.62
CA PHE A 346 -2.58 24.05 -14.33
C PHE A 346 -1.45 23.49 -15.21
N LEU A 347 -1.39 22.17 -15.38
CA LEU A 347 -0.41 21.51 -16.26
C LEU A 347 -0.58 21.92 -17.73
N LYS A 348 -1.82 22.02 -18.21
CA LYS A 348 -2.11 22.53 -19.58
C LYS A 348 -1.66 23.98 -19.78
N LYS A 349 -1.81 24.83 -18.76
CA LYS A 349 -1.38 26.24 -18.80
C LYS A 349 0.14 26.38 -18.66
N ASN A 350 0.80 25.39 -18.06
CA ASN A 350 2.25 25.37 -17.85
C ASN A 350 2.88 24.07 -18.41
N PRO A 351 2.95 23.90 -19.74
CA PRO A 351 3.39 22.65 -20.36
C PRO A 351 4.80 22.20 -19.96
N ILE A 352 5.66 23.15 -19.57
CA ILE A 352 7.00 22.85 -19.06
C ILE A 352 6.97 22.00 -17.79
N VAL A 353 5.90 22.08 -16.98
CA VAL A 353 5.74 21.27 -15.77
C VAL A 353 5.45 19.81 -16.12
N GLU A 354 4.80 19.53 -17.24
CA GLU A 354 4.56 18.15 -17.70
C GLU A 354 5.86 17.45 -18.13
N THR A 355 6.89 18.20 -18.50
CA THR A 355 8.19 17.66 -18.87
C THR A 355 9.19 17.69 -17.72
N THR A 356 9.20 18.78 -16.95
CA THR A 356 10.20 19.00 -15.89
C THR A 356 9.74 18.57 -14.51
N GLY A 357 8.45 18.49 -14.23
CA GLY A 357 7.92 18.11 -12.91
C GLY A 357 8.14 19.16 -11.83
N PHE A 358 8.23 18.73 -10.58
CA PHE A 358 8.38 19.60 -9.41
C PHE A 358 9.61 19.21 -8.59
N ILE A 359 10.23 20.17 -7.90
CA ILE A 359 11.38 19.95 -6.99
C ILE A 359 11.02 18.93 -5.89
N ASN A 360 9.93 19.19 -5.18
CA ASN A 360 9.56 18.48 -3.96
C ASN A 360 8.34 17.56 -4.11
N ALA A 361 7.84 17.40 -5.34
CA ALA A 361 6.61 16.68 -5.62
C ALA A 361 6.75 15.80 -6.86
N ARG A 362 6.02 14.70 -6.85
CA ARG A 362 5.76 13.85 -8.01
C ARG A 362 4.29 13.88 -8.38
N LEU A 363 4.04 13.83 -9.67
CA LEU A 363 2.72 13.80 -10.28
C LEU A 363 2.22 12.36 -10.36
N GLY A 364 1.09 12.09 -9.71
CA GLY A 364 0.32 10.86 -9.89
C GLY A 364 -0.98 11.14 -10.62
N TYR A 365 -1.58 10.10 -11.18
CA TYR A 365 -2.93 10.18 -11.73
C TYR A 365 -3.76 8.94 -11.33
N ARG A 366 -5.08 9.10 -11.30
CA ARG A 366 -6.06 8.02 -11.25
C ARG A 366 -6.96 8.14 -12.48
N SER A 367 -7.26 7.02 -13.12
CA SER A 367 -8.22 7.00 -14.22
C SER A 367 -9.62 6.75 -13.67
N ASN A 368 -10.58 7.61 -14.00
CA ASN A 368 -11.98 7.32 -13.76
C ASN A 368 -12.43 6.21 -14.73
N LYS A 369 -12.85 5.05 -14.19
CA LYS A 369 -13.25 3.88 -15.00
C LYS A 369 -14.48 4.15 -15.87
N THR A 370 -15.25 5.19 -15.58
CA THR A 370 -16.52 5.50 -16.25
C THR A 370 -16.36 6.61 -17.30
N SER A 371 -15.59 7.67 -17.02
CA SER A 371 -15.38 8.79 -17.94
C SER A 371 -14.07 8.72 -18.74
N ASN A 372 -13.16 7.80 -18.39
CA ASN A 372 -11.79 7.72 -18.91
C ASN A 372 -10.96 9.00 -18.65
N GLU A 373 -11.43 9.91 -17.80
CA GLU A 373 -10.71 11.13 -17.42
C GLU A 373 -9.64 10.83 -16.38
N LYS A 374 -8.50 11.51 -16.51
CA LYS A 374 -7.37 11.41 -15.57
C LYS A 374 -7.50 12.48 -14.48
N ILE A 375 -7.64 12.04 -13.24
CA ILE A 375 -7.58 12.91 -12.06
C ILE A 375 -6.14 12.92 -11.56
N PHE A 376 -5.49 14.08 -11.61
CA PHE A 376 -4.11 14.25 -11.19
C PHE A 376 -4.01 14.64 -9.72
N TYR A 377 -2.94 14.21 -9.05
CA TYR A 377 -2.64 14.57 -7.67
C TYR A 377 -1.13 14.64 -7.44
N LEU A 378 -0.70 15.40 -6.42
CA LEU A 378 0.70 15.53 -6.05
C LEU A 378 1.01 14.75 -4.77
N LYS A 379 2.20 14.15 -4.72
CA LYS A 379 2.78 13.52 -3.52
C LYS A 379 4.22 13.98 -3.36
N SER A 380 4.74 13.91 -2.14
CA SER A 380 6.17 14.10 -1.90
C SER A 380 7.00 13.18 -2.81
N CYS A 381 8.06 13.75 -3.39
CA CYS A 381 9.02 13.01 -4.20
C CYS A 381 9.98 12.16 -3.35
N ILE A 382 10.20 12.52 -2.08
CA ILE A 382 11.08 11.78 -1.17
C ILE A 382 10.40 10.45 -0.78
N PRO A 383 11.04 9.29 -1.02
CA PRO A 383 10.51 7.99 -0.63
C PRO A 383 10.19 7.94 0.86
N ASN A 384 9.06 7.35 1.23
CA ASN A 384 8.64 7.16 2.64
C ASN A 384 8.50 8.45 3.47
N LEU A 385 8.49 9.64 2.84
CA LEU A 385 8.23 10.91 3.50
C LEU A 385 6.96 11.52 2.90
N SER A 386 5.95 11.81 3.73
CA SER A 386 4.73 12.49 3.28
C SER A 386 4.90 14.01 3.35
N PHE A 387 4.01 14.77 2.69
CA PHE A 387 4.01 16.23 2.83
C PHE A 387 3.80 16.69 4.28
N LYS A 388 3.12 15.89 5.12
CA LYS A 388 2.90 16.20 6.54
C LYS A 388 4.17 16.08 7.37
N ASP A 389 5.15 15.35 6.88
CA ASP A 389 6.44 15.17 7.55
C ASP A 389 7.43 16.29 7.19
N ILE A 390 7.13 17.09 6.16
CA ILE A 390 7.95 18.23 5.75
C ILE A 390 7.52 19.47 6.56
N PRO A 391 8.44 20.11 7.30
CA PRO A 391 8.11 21.23 8.18
C PRO A 391 7.37 22.35 7.44
N ASN A 392 6.26 22.80 8.03
CA ASN A 392 5.46 23.94 7.55
C ASN A 392 4.82 23.80 6.17
N LEU A 393 5.00 22.67 5.46
CA LEU A 393 4.49 22.49 4.10
C LEU A 393 2.97 22.32 4.07
N VAL A 394 2.34 21.92 5.18
CA VAL A 394 0.89 21.72 5.26
C VAL A 394 0.23 22.87 5.99
N SER A 395 -0.74 23.50 5.33
CA SER A 395 -1.58 24.56 5.89
C SER A 395 -3.04 24.10 6.02
N LYS A 396 -3.64 24.32 7.20
CA LYS A 396 -5.05 24.01 7.43
C LYS A 396 -5.91 25.22 7.08
N ILE A 397 -6.94 25.00 6.28
CA ILE A 397 -7.91 26.02 5.87
C ILE A 397 -9.29 25.64 6.40
N ASN A 398 -10.04 26.63 6.88
CA ASN A 398 -11.41 26.45 7.36
C ASN A 398 -12.42 26.47 6.21
N ASP A 399 -12.33 27.46 5.31
CA ASP A 399 -13.18 27.61 4.13
C ASP A 399 -12.31 27.73 2.86
N VAL A 400 -12.49 26.78 1.94
CA VAL A 400 -11.71 26.68 0.70
C VAL A 400 -12.08 27.81 -0.26
N ASP A 401 -13.37 28.07 -0.44
CA ASP A 401 -13.83 29.05 -1.43
C ASP A 401 -13.53 30.48 -0.98
N GLU A 402 -13.56 30.75 0.32
CA GLU A 402 -13.11 32.03 0.88
C GLU A 402 -11.60 32.22 0.66
N PHE A 403 -10.81 31.20 0.96
CA PHE A 403 -9.36 31.25 0.79
C PHE A 403 -8.93 31.48 -0.66
N PHE A 404 -9.47 30.71 -1.61
CA PHE A 404 -9.14 30.86 -3.02
C PHE A 404 -9.60 32.20 -3.60
N LYS A 405 -10.65 32.83 -3.04
CA LYS A 405 -11.06 34.19 -3.39
C LYS A 405 -10.16 35.27 -2.80
N SER A 406 -9.54 35.02 -1.64
CA SER A 406 -8.69 36.00 -0.97
C SER A 406 -7.29 36.15 -1.57
N ILE A 407 -6.82 35.16 -2.34
CA ILE A 407 -5.45 35.08 -2.91
C ILE A 407 -5.46 35.29 -4.44
N GLN A 408 -6.62 35.48 -5.06
CA GLN A 408 -6.76 35.92 -6.46
C GLN A 408 -6.62 37.44 -6.55
#